data_AF-A0A7C3HBV9-F1
#
_entry.id   AF-A0A7C3HBV9-F1
#
_cell.length_a   1.000
_cell.length_b   1.000
_cell.length_c   1.000
_cell.angle_alpha   90.00
_cell.angle_beta   90.00
_cell.angle_gamma   90.00
#
_symmetry.space_group_name_H-M   'P 1'
#
loop_
_entity.id
_entity.type
_entity.pdbx_description
1 polymer ?
#
loop_
_entity_poly.entity_id
_entity_poly.type
_entity_poly.pdbx_seq_one_letter_code
_entity_poly.pdbx_strand_id
1 'polypeptide(L)'
;MPVIKRYPNRKLYDTEAKRYITLDGIAALIRQGQEVQVVDYASGEDLTAITLTQIILEQEKKRRGFLPQAVLTGLVRAGGETVSTLRRTLASPLDLARQVDEEIERRVQALINRGELAEEQGLRLRDKLLSQTTEDNPPPLPDEETLERLLDRRGVPRRDDVQRLLDQLDALAARLDELSQSGEIEQSA
;
A
#
# COMPACT_ATOMS: atom_id res chain seq x y z
N MET A 1 11.10 11.87 10.18
CA MET A 1 11.22 10.44 9.80
C MET A 1 12.25 9.82 10.73
N PRO A 2 11.84 9.08 11.78
CA PRO A 2 12.78 8.45 12.70
C PRO A 2 13.69 7.48 11.96
N VAL A 3 15.01 7.61 12.18
CA VAL A 3 16.01 6.68 11.63
C VAL A 3 16.39 5.69 12.72
N ILE A 4 16.16 4.41 12.44
CA ILE A 4 16.50 3.30 13.33
C ILE A 4 17.78 2.64 12.84
N LYS A 5 18.81 2.60 13.68
CA LYS A 5 20.04 1.86 13.39
C LYS A 5 19.90 0.42 13.86
N ARG A 6 20.14 -0.54 12.97
CA ARG A 6 20.19 -1.97 13.27
C ARG A 6 21.63 -2.41 13.43
N TYR A 7 21.92 -3.08 14.55
CA TYR A 7 23.25 -3.60 14.86
C TYR A 7 23.37 -5.09 14.51
N PRO A 8 24.59 -5.64 14.36
CA PRO A 8 24.81 -7.06 14.06
C PRO A 8 24.15 -8.02 15.06
N ASN A 9 24.03 -7.62 16.33
CA ASN A 9 23.31 -8.37 17.36
C ASN A 9 21.78 -8.18 17.33
N ARG A 10 21.25 -7.68 16.21
CA ARG A 10 19.83 -7.39 15.95
C ARG A 10 19.20 -6.35 16.88
N LYS A 11 19.97 -5.62 17.69
CA LYS A 11 19.46 -4.48 18.45
C LYS A 11 19.07 -3.36 17.51
N LEU A 12 17.98 -2.67 17.82
CA LEU A 12 17.45 -1.55 17.06
C LEU A 12 17.53 -0.31 17.95
N TYR A 13 18.16 0.75 17.44
CA TYR A 13 18.37 2.00 18.16
C TYR A 13 17.71 3.15 17.42
N ASP A 14 16.78 3.82 18.10
CA ASP A 14 16.12 5.02 17.62
C ASP A 14 17.04 6.22 17.84
N THR A 15 17.48 6.84 16.74
CA THR A 15 18.41 7.97 16.77
C THR A 15 17.74 9.26 17.23
N GLU A 16 16.42 9.39 17.07
CA GLU A 16 15.66 10.58 17.45
C GLU A 16 15.30 10.52 18.94
N ALA A 17 14.74 9.40 19.39
CA ALA A 17 14.41 9.17 20.79
C ALA A 17 15.64 8.77 21.65
N LYS A 18 16.81 8.60 21.02
CA LYS A 18 18.10 8.24 21.64
C LYS A 18 18.02 7.01 22.55
N ARG A 19 17.24 6.00 22.15
CA ARG A 19 17.00 4.80 22.96
C ARG A 19 16.86 3.56 22.10
N TYR A 20 17.06 2.39 22.72
CA TYR A 20 16.71 1.13 22.07
C TYR A 20 15.19 1.00 21.89
N ILE A 21 14.80 0.45 20.75
CA ILE A 21 13.41 0.20 20.38
C ILE A 21 13.23 -1.27 19.99
N THR A 22 12.02 -1.80 20.12
CA THR A 22 11.66 -3.14 19.67
C THR A 22 10.92 -3.09 18.34
N LEU A 23 10.76 -4.24 17.69
CA LEU A 23 9.93 -4.35 16.48
C LEU A 23 8.47 -3.95 16.73
N ASP A 24 7.93 -4.31 17.90
CA ASP A 24 6.59 -3.84 18.33
C ASP A 24 6.53 -2.32 18.50
N GLY A 25 7.62 -1.72 19.00
CA GLY A 25 7.76 -0.27 19.13
C GLY A 25 7.76 0.42 17.76
N ILE A 26 8.56 -0.08 16.81
CA ILE A 26 8.56 0.43 15.42
C ILE A 26 7.17 0.30 14.80
N ALA A 27 6.51 -0.85 14.99
CA ALA A 27 5.15 -1.05 14.51
C ALA A 27 4.15 -0.04 15.11
N ALA A 28 4.36 0.39 16.35
CA ALA A 28 3.53 1.40 16.99
C ALA A 28 3.74 2.80 16.38
N LEU A 29 4.99 3.19 16.09
CA LEU A 29 5.29 4.45 15.38
C LEU A 29 4.60 4.49 14.01
N ILE A 30 4.69 3.40 13.25
CA ILE A 30 4.05 3.31 11.92
C ILE A 30 2.52 3.40 12.04
N ARG A 31 1.91 2.74 13.04
CA ARG A 31 0.46 2.85 13.30
C ARG A 31 0.03 4.27 13.68
N GLN A 32 0.94 5.09 14.20
CA GLN A 32 0.70 6.51 14.48
C GLN A 32 0.86 7.40 13.24
N GLY A 33 1.11 6.81 12.06
CA GLY A 33 1.31 7.52 10.81
C GLY A 33 2.74 8.04 10.60
N GLN A 34 3.70 7.59 11.41
CA GLN A 34 5.09 7.98 11.23
C GLN A 34 5.77 7.09 10.19
N GLU A 35 6.48 7.73 9.26
CA GLU A 35 7.40 7.03 8.35
C GLU A 35 8.70 6.71 9.09
N VAL A 36 9.15 5.46 9.02
CA VAL A 36 10.36 4.96 9.70
C VAL A 36 11.33 4.41 8.68
N GLN A 37 12.59 4.79 8.79
CA GLN A 37 13.69 4.20 8.02
C GLN A 37 14.55 3.34 8.94
N VAL A 38 14.95 2.15 8.47
CA VAL A 38 15.86 1.26 9.19
C VAL A 38 17.12 1.07 8.38
N VAL A 39 18.28 1.39 8.97
CA VAL A 39 19.58 1.29 8.31
C VAL A 39 20.53 0.38 9.09
N ASP A 40 21.38 -0.37 8.38
CA ASP A 40 22.47 -1.10 9.02
C ASP A 40 23.47 -0.13 9.66
N TYR A 41 23.87 -0.40 10.90
CA TYR A 41 24.82 0.47 11.61
C TYR A 41 26.21 0.47 10.99
N ALA A 42 26.66 -0.65 10.43
CA ALA A 42 28.02 -0.82 9.93
C ALA A 42 28.13 -0.45 8.45
N SER A 43 27.21 -0.92 7.60
CA SER A 43 27.25 -0.67 6.15
C SER A 43 26.44 0.54 5.71
N GLY A 44 25.46 0.99 6.51
CA GLY A 44 24.51 2.03 6.09
C GLY A 44 23.44 1.54 5.11
N GLU A 45 23.39 0.23 4.82
CA GLU A 45 22.39 -0.36 3.94
C GLU A 45 20.96 -0.11 4.43
N ASP A 46 20.04 0.17 3.51
CA ASP A 46 18.62 0.31 3.84
C ASP A 46 18.00 -1.07 4.09
N LEU A 47 17.70 -1.33 5.37
CA LEU A 47 17.09 -2.55 5.86
C LEU A 47 15.59 -2.37 6.17
N THR A 48 14.98 -1.29 5.69
CA THR A 48 13.58 -0.94 5.99
C THR A 48 12.63 -2.05 5.54
N ALA A 49 12.68 -2.44 4.26
CA ALA A 49 11.78 -3.48 3.72
C ALA A 49 11.91 -4.82 4.46
N ILE A 50 13.14 -5.24 4.77
CA ILE A 50 13.42 -6.47 5.52
C ILE A 50 12.85 -6.38 6.94
N THR A 51 13.03 -5.24 7.60
CA THR A 51 12.57 -5.04 8.97
C THR A 51 11.04 -4.97 9.04
N LEU A 52 10.38 -4.29 8.11
CA LEU A 52 8.93 -4.25 8.01
C LEU A 52 8.34 -5.65 7.76
N THR A 53 8.95 -6.43 6.86
CA THR A 53 8.54 -7.83 6.62
C THR A 53 8.67 -8.67 7.89
N GLN A 54 9.74 -8.47 8.68
CA GLN A 54 9.91 -9.15 9.96
C GLN A 54 8.82 -8.75 10.97
N ILE A 55 8.45 -7.47 11.04
CA ILE A 55 7.35 -6.99 11.90
C ILE A 55 6.04 -7.71 11.54
N ILE A 56 5.74 -7.79 10.24
CA ILE A 56 4.53 -8.46 9.74
C ILE A 56 4.53 -9.94 10.13
N LEU A 57 5.64 -10.65 9.92
CA LEU A 57 5.79 -12.05 10.28
C LEU A 57 5.60 -12.29 11.80
N GLU A 58 6.17 -11.42 12.64
CA GLU A 58 6.01 -11.53 14.10
C GLU A 58 4.56 -11.28 14.54
N GLN A 59 3.85 -10.36 13.89
CA GLN A 59 2.42 -10.13 14.17
C GLN A 59 1.55 -11.33 13.78
N GLU A 60 1.78 -11.93 12.61
CA GLU A 60 1.06 -13.14 12.17
C GLU A 60 1.30 -14.32 13.14
N LYS A 61 2.53 -14.48 13.65
CA LYS A 61 2.84 -15.51 14.66
C LYS A 61 2.09 -15.29 15.98
N LYS A 62 1.96 -14.03 16.41
CA LYS A 62 1.24 -13.66 17.65
C LYS A 62 -0.28 -13.75 17.48
N ARG A 63 -0.79 -13.40 16.29
CA ARG A 63 -2.22 -13.34 15.95
C ARG A 63 -2.45 -14.14 14.67
N ARG A 64 -2.62 -15.46 14.81
CA ARG A 64 -2.90 -16.33 13.66
C ARG A 64 -4.12 -15.83 12.88
N GLY A 65 -3.98 -15.70 11.56
CA GLY A 65 -5.02 -15.18 10.67
C GLY A 65 -5.10 -13.66 10.67
N PHE A 66 -4.00 -12.95 10.98
CA PHE A 66 -3.93 -11.50 10.84
C PHE A 66 -3.85 -11.09 9.37
N LEU A 67 -3.13 -11.85 8.56
CA LEU A 67 -3.06 -11.66 7.11
C LEU A 67 -3.80 -12.78 6.34
N PRO A 68 -4.74 -12.40 5.46
CA PRO A 68 -5.39 -13.34 4.55
C PRO A 68 -4.38 -14.03 3.60
N GLN A 69 -4.59 -15.33 3.31
CA GLN A 69 -3.64 -16.14 2.54
C GLN A 69 -3.38 -15.64 1.11
N ALA A 70 -4.37 -15.07 0.43
CA ALA A 70 -4.26 -14.54 -0.93
C ALA A 70 -3.49 -13.22 -0.95
N VAL A 71 -3.51 -12.43 0.15
CA VAL A 71 -2.59 -11.30 0.28
C VAL A 71 -1.15 -11.81 0.28
N LEU A 72 -0.84 -12.81 1.11
CA LEU A 72 0.49 -13.41 1.17
C LEU A 72 0.89 -14.07 -0.17
N THR A 73 -0.03 -14.84 -0.76
CA THR A 73 0.17 -15.50 -2.06
C THR A 73 0.38 -14.46 -3.17
N GLY A 74 -0.36 -13.35 -3.10
CA GLY A 74 -0.23 -12.23 -4.03
C GLY A 74 1.11 -11.52 -3.90
N LEU A 75 1.58 -11.28 -2.68
CA LEU A 75 2.93 -10.74 -2.43
C LEU A 75 4.03 -11.65 -2.98
N VAL A 76 3.90 -12.98 -2.80
CA VAL A 76 4.85 -13.95 -3.35
C VAL A 76 4.80 -14.00 -4.88
N ARG A 77 3.60 -14.03 -5.48
CA ARG A 77 3.42 -14.01 -6.94
C ARG A 77 3.95 -12.74 -7.58
N ALA A 78 3.79 -11.62 -6.90
CA ALA A 78 4.29 -10.33 -7.34
C ALA A 78 5.80 -10.16 -7.13
N GLY A 79 6.50 -11.16 -6.55
CA GLY A 79 7.92 -11.17 -6.21
C GLY A 79 8.88 -11.00 -7.39
N GLY A 80 8.75 -9.90 -8.12
CA GLY A 80 9.50 -9.55 -9.33
C GLY A 80 8.81 -8.55 -10.27
N GLU A 81 7.52 -8.23 -10.09
CA GLU A 81 6.81 -7.30 -10.97
C GLU A 81 6.47 -5.95 -10.32
N THR A 82 6.33 -4.92 -11.18
CA THR A 82 6.00 -3.53 -10.88
C THR A 82 4.88 -3.40 -9.84
N VAL A 83 4.92 -2.31 -9.06
CA VAL A 83 3.88 -1.89 -8.08
C VAL A 83 2.45 -2.01 -8.63
N SER A 84 2.25 -1.94 -9.95
CA SER A 84 0.96 -2.17 -10.63
C SER A 84 0.41 -3.60 -10.53
N THR A 85 1.26 -4.63 -10.47
CA THR A 85 0.84 -6.03 -10.27
C THR A 85 0.49 -6.32 -8.81
N LEU A 86 1.26 -5.74 -7.87
CA LEU A 86 0.87 -5.71 -6.45
C LEU A 86 -0.46 -4.98 -6.27
N ARG A 87 -0.61 -3.79 -6.87
CA ARG A 87 -1.86 -3.02 -6.82
C ARG A 87 -3.01 -3.81 -7.43
N ARG A 88 -2.86 -4.51 -8.56
CA ARG A 88 -3.93 -5.34 -9.13
C ARG A 88 -4.30 -6.52 -8.24
N THR A 89 -3.32 -7.17 -7.63
CA THR A 89 -3.59 -8.31 -6.74
C THR A 89 -4.26 -7.87 -5.44
N LEU A 90 -3.81 -6.75 -4.86
CA LEU A 90 -4.40 -6.16 -3.65
C LEU A 90 -5.73 -5.43 -3.93
N ALA A 91 -5.90 -4.88 -5.13
CA ALA A 91 -7.10 -4.16 -5.54
C ALA A 91 -8.10 -5.04 -6.29
N SER A 92 -7.86 -6.36 -6.42
CA SER A 92 -8.89 -7.29 -6.88
C SER A 92 -9.87 -7.48 -5.72
N PRO A 93 -11.03 -6.78 -5.74
CA PRO A 93 -11.99 -6.86 -4.64
C PRO A 93 -12.54 -8.28 -4.52
N LEU A 94 -12.51 -9.04 -5.63
CA LEU A 94 -12.95 -10.41 -5.73
C LEU A 94 -12.07 -11.40 -4.95
N ASP A 95 -10.75 -11.22 -4.95
CA ASP A 95 -9.87 -12.14 -4.22
C ASP A 95 -9.87 -11.84 -2.71
N LEU A 96 -9.88 -10.57 -2.31
CA LEU A 96 -10.03 -10.20 -0.91
C LEU A 96 -11.40 -10.60 -0.34
N ALA A 97 -12.48 -10.41 -1.11
CA ALA A 97 -13.83 -10.83 -0.71
C ALA A 97 -13.89 -12.34 -0.46
N ARG A 98 -13.40 -13.17 -1.38
CA ARG A 98 -13.36 -14.63 -1.21
C ARG A 98 -12.66 -15.07 0.07
N GLN A 99 -11.59 -14.39 0.45
CA GLN A 99 -10.85 -14.72 1.67
C GLN A 99 -11.60 -14.35 2.94
N VAL A 100 -12.26 -13.18 2.92
CA VAL A 100 -13.11 -12.73 4.02
C VAL A 100 -14.29 -13.68 4.16
N ASP A 101 -14.86 -14.12 3.04
CA ASP A 101 -15.94 -15.10 3.00
C ASP A 101 -15.50 -16.45 3.60
N GLU A 102 -14.35 -16.99 3.17
CA GLU A 102 -13.74 -18.21 3.74
C GLU A 102 -13.46 -18.07 5.26
N GLU A 103 -12.99 -16.91 5.69
CA GLU A 103 -12.71 -16.61 7.10
C GLU A 103 -14.00 -16.57 7.95
N ILE A 104 -15.06 -15.93 7.42
CA ILE A 104 -16.40 -15.87 8.02
C ILE A 104 -16.96 -17.28 8.19
N GLU A 105 -16.95 -18.07 7.12
CA GLU A 105 -17.45 -19.46 7.16
C GLU A 105 -16.73 -20.28 8.22
N ARG A 106 -15.40 -20.23 8.23
CA ARG A 106 -14.59 -20.98 9.19
C ARG A 106 -14.84 -20.56 10.65
N ARG A 107 -15.04 -19.26 10.93
CA ARG A 107 -15.35 -18.77 12.29
C ARG A 107 -16.76 -19.18 12.73
N VAL A 108 -17.75 -19.03 11.86
CA VAL A 108 -19.12 -19.45 12.14
C VAL A 108 -19.18 -20.96 12.40
N GLN A 109 -18.51 -21.76 11.57
CA GLN A 109 -18.44 -23.20 11.76
C GLN A 109 -17.76 -23.58 13.08
N ALA A 110 -16.71 -22.85 13.49
CA ALA A 110 -16.06 -23.07 14.78
C ALA A 110 -16.99 -22.79 15.97
N LEU A 111 -17.86 -21.77 15.87
CA LEU A 111 -18.87 -21.47 16.90
C LEU A 111 -19.95 -22.55 16.99
N ILE A 112 -20.40 -23.07 15.84
CA ILE A 112 -21.34 -24.20 15.77
C ILE A 112 -20.72 -25.44 16.42
N ASN A 113 -19.49 -25.79 16.04
CA ASN A 113 -18.79 -26.97 16.57
C ASN A 113 -18.52 -26.91 18.08
N ARG A 114 -18.40 -25.70 18.65
CA ARG A 114 -18.23 -25.47 20.10
C ARG A 114 -19.56 -25.46 20.87
N GLY A 115 -20.69 -25.51 20.18
CA GLY A 115 -22.02 -25.38 20.81
C GLY A 115 -22.35 -23.98 21.31
N GLU A 116 -21.52 -22.98 21.00
CA GLU A 116 -21.75 -21.57 21.33
C GLU A 116 -22.83 -20.95 20.43
N LEU A 117 -23.11 -21.58 19.28
CA LEU A 117 -24.11 -21.16 18.32
C LEU A 117 -24.88 -22.37 17.80
N ALA A 118 -26.21 -22.31 17.85
CA ALA A 118 -27.04 -23.35 17.24
C ALA A 118 -26.84 -23.35 15.72
N GLU A 119 -26.86 -24.53 15.09
CA GLU A 119 -26.56 -24.69 13.66
C GLU A 119 -27.42 -23.78 12.77
N GLU A 120 -28.73 -23.73 13.00
CA GLU A 120 -29.64 -22.85 12.26
C GLU A 120 -29.30 -21.36 12.43
N GLN A 121 -28.83 -20.96 13.61
CA GLN A 121 -28.45 -19.57 13.89
C GLN A 121 -27.10 -19.24 13.25
N GLY A 122 -26.18 -20.20 13.21
CA GLY A 122 -24.90 -20.08 12.53
C GLY A 122 -25.06 -19.95 11.02
N LEU A 123 -25.86 -20.81 10.39
CA LEU A 123 -26.13 -20.74 8.96
C LEU A 123 -26.76 -19.38 8.57
N ARG A 124 -27.72 -18.89 9.36
CA ARG A 124 -28.32 -17.55 9.15
C ARG A 124 -27.32 -16.41 9.34
N LEU A 125 -26.42 -16.52 10.31
CA LEU A 125 -25.40 -15.50 10.56
C LEU A 125 -24.37 -15.48 9.43
N ARG A 126 -23.93 -16.64 8.95
CA ARG A 126 -23.05 -16.78 7.78
C ARG A 126 -23.69 -16.07 6.58
N ASP A 127 -24.92 -16.43 6.22
CA ASP A 127 -25.57 -15.88 5.03
C ASP A 127 -25.72 -14.35 5.12
N LYS A 128 -26.01 -13.80 6.32
CA LYS A 128 -26.08 -12.33 6.55
C LYS A 128 -24.73 -11.62 6.48
N LEU A 129 -23.63 -12.29 6.81
CA LEU A 129 -22.29 -11.71 6.77
C LEU A 129 -21.70 -11.78 5.36
N LEU A 130 -21.93 -12.88 4.65
CA LEU A 130 -21.53 -13.06 3.26
C LEU A 130 -22.31 -12.15 2.31
N SER A 131 -23.61 -11.91 2.57
CA SER A 131 -24.44 -10.98 1.78
C SER A 131 -24.15 -9.50 2.03
N GLN A 132 -23.42 -9.14 3.10
CA GLN A 132 -22.97 -7.76 3.33
C GLN A 132 -21.67 -7.42 2.61
N THR A 133 -20.83 -8.43 2.29
CA THR A 133 -19.64 -8.26 1.43
C THR A 133 -20.03 -8.08 -0.04
N THR A 134 -21.21 -8.56 -0.43
CA THR A 134 -21.84 -8.38 -1.73
C THR A 134 -22.97 -7.34 -1.65
N GLU A 135 -22.66 -6.05 -1.57
CA GLU A 135 -23.52 -5.14 -2.35
C GLU A 135 -23.33 -5.54 -3.83
N ASP A 136 -24.37 -6.19 -4.33
CA ASP A 136 -24.43 -7.22 -5.38
C ASP A 136 -24.08 -6.79 -6.81
N ASN A 137 -23.40 -5.66 -7.02
CA ASN A 137 -22.95 -5.25 -8.35
C ASN A 137 -21.91 -4.14 -8.20
N PRO A 138 -20.58 -4.39 -8.27
CA PRO A 138 -19.70 -3.31 -8.67
C PRO A 138 -20.24 -2.81 -10.03
N PRO A 139 -20.59 -1.52 -10.20
CA PRO A 139 -21.00 -1.06 -11.52
C PRO A 139 -19.94 -1.56 -12.50
N PRO A 140 -20.33 -2.08 -13.69
CA PRO A 140 -19.33 -2.45 -14.69
C PRO A 140 -18.37 -1.28 -14.78
N LEU A 141 -17.06 -1.58 -14.79
CA LEU A 141 -16.02 -0.56 -14.99
C LEU A 141 -16.57 0.39 -16.04
N PRO A 142 -16.74 1.70 -15.73
CA PRO A 142 -17.38 2.61 -16.66
C PRO A 142 -16.67 2.44 -17.99
N ASP A 143 -17.47 2.29 -19.04
CA ASP A 143 -16.96 2.28 -20.40
C ASP A 143 -16.03 3.47 -20.61
N GLU A 144 -15.06 3.31 -21.51
CA GLU A 144 -13.97 4.26 -21.70
C GLU A 144 -14.50 5.70 -21.84
N GLU A 145 -15.64 5.87 -22.51
CA GLU A 145 -16.34 7.14 -22.68
C GLU A 145 -16.93 7.72 -21.37
N THR A 146 -17.51 6.89 -20.50
CA THR A 146 -18.02 7.33 -19.19
C THR A 146 -16.87 7.66 -18.23
N LEU A 147 -15.79 6.88 -18.27
CA LEU A 147 -14.61 7.14 -17.47
C LEU A 147 -13.94 8.45 -17.87
N GLU A 148 -13.82 8.71 -19.17
CA GLU A 148 -13.30 9.97 -19.71
C GLU A 148 -14.12 11.19 -19.26
N ARG A 149 -15.46 11.12 -19.33
CA ARG A 149 -16.34 12.21 -18.87
C ARG A 149 -16.23 12.46 -17.36
N LEU A 150 -16.02 11.41 -16.56
CA LEU A 150 -15.85 11.53 -15.11
C LEU A 150 -14.50 12.17 -14.73
N LEU A 151 -13.44 11.81 -15.45
CA LEU A 151 -12.11 12.40 -15.28
C LEU A 151 -12.12 13.89 -15.67
N ASP A 152 -12.77 14.24 -16.78
CA ASP A 152 -12.96 15.64 -17.22
C ASP A 152 -13.73 16.46 -16.17
N ARG A 153 -14.84 15.92 -15.66
CA ARG A 153 -15.68 16.62 -14.68
C ARG A 153 -14.97 16.84 -13.33
N ARG A 154 -14.00 15.99 -13.00
CA ARG A 154 -13.14 16.11 -11.81
C ARG A 154 -11.88 16.95 -12.07
N GLY A 155 -11.69 17.44 -13.30
CA GLY A 155 -10.51 18.22 -13.69
C GLY A 155 -9.22 17.42 -13.68
N VAL A 156 -9.29 16.09 -13.86
CA VAL A 156 -8.11 15.22 -13.91
C VAL A 156 -7.51 15.34 -15.30
N PRO A 157 -6.28 15.86 -15.46
CA PRO A 157 -5.67 16.07 -16.77
C PRO A 157 -5.43 14.75 -17.50
N ARG A 158 -5.70 14.70 -18.81
CA ARG A 158 -5.39 13.51 -19.61
C ARG A 158 -3.90 13.41 -19.86
N ARG A 159 -3.45 12.21 -20.23
CA ARG A 159 -2.04 11.96 -20.58
C ARG A 159 -1.55 12.91 -21.67
N ASP A 160 -2.40 13.20 -22.66
CA ASP A 160 -2.07 14.11 -23.76
C ASP A 160 -1.97 15.56 -23.29
N ASP A 161 -2.79 15.97 -22.31
CA ASP A 161 -2.72 17.32 -21.74
C ASP A 161 -1.42 17.50 -20.94
N VAL A 162 -1.03 16.49 -20.17
CA VAL A 162 0.25 16.47 -19.47
C VAL A 162 1.41 16.50 -20.47
N GLN A 163 1.33 15.73 -21.55
CA GLN A 163 2.38 15.73 -22.57
C GLN A 163 2.50 17.09 -23.26
N ARG A 164 1.38 17.74 -23.62
CA ARG A 164 1.41 19.09 -24.18
C ARG A 164 2.01 20.11 -23.20
N LEU A 165 1.70 20.00 -21.91
CA LEU A 165 2.28 20.89 -20.90
C LEU A 165 3.79 20.68 -20.74
N LEU A 166 4.26 19.44 -20.84
CA LEU A 166 5.69 19.12 -20.86
C LEU A 166 6.37 19.73 -22.10
N ASP A 167 5.79 19.54 -23.28
CA ASP A 167 6.33 20.09 -24.52
C ASP A 167 6.34 21.64 -24.50
N GLN A 168 5.31 22.26 -23.88
CA GLN A 168 5.25 23.72 -23.69
C GLN A 168 6.30 24.22 -22.69
N LEU A 169 6.57 23.46 -21.62
CA LEU A 169 7.63 23.77 -20.66
C LEU A 169 9.01 23.71 -21.33
N ASP A 170 9.26 22.69 -22.15
CA ASP A 170 10.52 22.56 -22.90
C ASP A 170 10.72 23.73 -23.87
N ALA A 171 9.67 24.13 -24.59
CA ALA A 171 9.72 25.29 -25.48
C ALA A 171 9.93 26.62 -24.73
N LEU A 172 9.34 26.77 -23.54
CA LEU A 172 9.55 27.95 -22.69
C LEU A 172 10.97 27.99 -22.12
N ALA A 173 11.51 26.84 -21.70
CA ALA A 173 12.88 26.71 -21.24
C ALA A 173 13.86 27.14 -22.35
N ALA A 174 13.66 26.65 -23.58
CA ALA A 174 14.49 27.05 -24.72
C ALA A 174 14.46 28.56 -25.00
N ARG A 175 13.29 29.21 -24.89
CA ARG A 175 13.17 30.66 -25.06
C ARG A 175 13.81 31.46 -23.92
N LEU A 176 13.76 30.96 -22.69
CA LEU A 176 14.46 31.55 -21.55
C LEU A 176 15.99 31.47 -21.74
N ASP A 177 16.49 30.38 -22.30
CA ASP A 177 17.91 30.23 -22.62
C ASP A 177 18.35 31.20 -23.73
N GLU A 178 17.53 31.41 -24.77
CA GLU A 178 17.81 32.41 -25.81
C GLU A 178 17.81 33.85 -25.25
N LEU A 179 16.87 34.18 -24.35
CA LEU A 179 16.79 35.50 -23.73
C LEU A 179 17.91 35.75 -22.71
N SER A 180 18.34 34.73 -21.97
CA SER A 180 19.48 34.84 -21.06
C SER A 180 20.79 35.07 -21.83
N GLN A 181 21.01 34.37 -22.94
CA GLN A 181 22.13 34.61 -23.84
C GLN A 181 22.08 35.99 -24.49
N SER A 182 20.89 36.50 -24.81
CA SER A 182 20.71 37.85 -25.39
C SER A 182 21.00 38.97 -24.36
N GLY A 183 20.63 38.76 -23.09
CA GLY A 183 20.87 39.71 -22.00
C GLY A 183 22.33 39.79 -21.54
N GLU A 184 23.12 38.72 -21.69
CA GLU A 184 24.56 38.74 -21.43
C GLU A 184 25.35 39.53 -22.49
N ILE A 185 24.84 39.64 -23.72
CA ILE A 185 25.46 40.40 -24.81
C ILE A 185 25.28 41.91 -24.62
N GLU A 186 24.17 42.38 -24.05
CA GLU A 186 23.94 43.82 -23.78
C GLU A 186 24.65 44.35 -22.53
N GLN A 187 25.06 43.51 -21.58
CA GLN A 187 25.83 43.94 -20.40
C GLN A 187 27.36 43.97 -20.62
N SER A 188 27.84 43.48 -21.78
CA SER A 188 29.26 43.45 -22.14
C SER A 188 29.66 44.50 -23.20
N ALA A 189 28.77 45.46 -23.51
CA ALA A 189 29.04 46.62 -24.35
C ALA A 189 29.00 47.91 -23.52
#